data_AF-A0A9E2C9Z9-F1
#
_entry.id   AF-A0A9E2C9Z9-F1
#
_cell.length_a   1.000
_cell.length_b   1.000
_cell.length_c   1.000
_cell.angle_alpha   90.00
_cell.angle_beta   90.00
_cell.angle_gamma   90.00
#
_symmetry.space_group_name_H-M   'P 1'
#
loop_
_entity.id
_entity.type
_entity.pdbx_description
1 polymer ?
#
loop_
_entity_poly.entity_id
_entity_poly.type
_entity_poly.pdbx_seq_one_letter_code
_entity_poly.pdbx_strand_id
1 'polypeptide(L)'
;MMTENYQVSQELMELTEEKLEKIGQEHTRIGGINYFRENRVKNQMVWGNTIVGEIGGSAQESYKIRIDVTEEKIKSTCNCPYGGNYCKHAFALLYTWIRTQNTFKRLENIEFILSKKSSSELTTILLEMVKNDPHIIQELHIDEKYLYETSQEKGKRYEDFYRISSPSIQQTQELLEKLKKFHGMAVNYTNQGNHHDAAKVLQALILKGLEKYSEVDDSTGILSDFLEECIHFYSGCISMSLKTIEEKKDFFKQIFELYLNETHGFAHSMMELIAGNCTVHLEYQFVEELCKGRLVGTHEPAQVTEYDREKIVELLLELYQREGKDDKFVSLARQEIDSWRVCLRLCDKLESLNRIEEAVRYYKRALEEETGKYPKLLMQKKLAELYENHNQKEKALEIYISYFNERGDLEIYEKIKKLSSEAQTWENTRNTILISLGKAGKCHTLIDALLKEGDINSCIKLAMMPNQSTKDIAKVANAIKDIKSRESIALFKKLINYYIALKRREDYKFAAEYLKSVKDIYVQLDEKQVWEKYIKRLIKQNARKKVLVEEISPLA
;
A
#
# COMPACT_ATOMS: atom_id res chain seq x y z
N MET A 1 11.00 31.74 -24.53
CA MET A 1 12.36 31.21 -24.32
C MET A 1 13.00 32.04 -23.23
N MET A 2 13.09 31.50 -22.01
CA MET A 2 13.92 32.13 -20.97
C MET A 2 15.36 31.79 -21.32
N THR A 3 16.13 32.75 -21.80
CA THR A 3 17.58 32.65 -21.82
C THR A 3 18.04 32.65 -20.37
N GLU A 4 18.34 31.48 -19.81
CA GLU A 4 19.07 31.41 -18.55
C GLU A 4 20.40 32.14 -18.77
N ASN A 5 20.59 33.25 -18.06
CA ASN A 5 21.84 33.98 -18.15
C ASN A 5 22.89 33.19 -17.36
N TYR A 6 23.80 32.50 -18.06
CA TYR A 6 24.88 31.74 -17.43
C TYR A 6 25.97 32.64 -16.83
N GLN A 7 25.90 33.95 -17.06
CA GLN A 7 26.80 34.93 -16.44
C GLN A 7 26.76 34.84 -14.92
N VAL A 8 27.94 34.74 -14.30
CA VAL A 8 28.04 34.72 -12.84
C VAL A 8 27.40 35.96 -12.22
N SER A 9 26.47 35.72 -11.30
CA SER A 9 25.63 36.75 -10.70
C SER A 9 26.43 37.65 -9.76
N GLN A 10 25.96 38.88 -9.58
CA GLN A 10 26.61 39.87 -8.72
C GLN A 10 26.63 39.40 -7.26
N GLU A 11 25.59 38.69 -6.80
CA GLU A 11 25.48 38.17 -5.45
C GLU A 11 26.58 37.15 -5.13
N LEU A 12 26.93 36.29 -6.09
CA LEU A 12 28.07 35.38 -5.96
C LEU A 12 29.40 36.14 -5.91
N MET A 13 29.55 37.19 -6.73
CA MET A 13 30.79 37.99 -6.77
C MET A 13 31.00 38.81 -5.49
N GLU A 14 29.91 39.20 -4.82
CA GLU A 14 29.92 39.98 -3.57
C GLU A 14 29.98 39.11 -2.29
N LEU A 15 30.16 37.80 -2.41
CA LEU A 15 30.40 36.94 -1.26
C LEU A 15 31.74 37.26 -0.60
N THR A 16 31.71 37.54 0.70
CA THR A 16 32.90 37.82 1.51
C THR A 16 33.05 36.79 2.62
N GLU A 17 34.28 36.64 3.13
CA GLU A 17 34.53 35.77 4.29
C GLU A 17 33.66 36.18 5.48
N GLU A 18 33.49 37.48 5.75
CA GLU A 18 32.61 37.98 6.82
C GLU A 18 31.15 37.54 6.67
N LYS A 19 30.63 37.45 5.43
CA LYS A 19 29.30 36.90 5.16
C LYS A 19 29.25 35.40 5.47
N LEU A 20 30.28 34.64 5.10
CA LEU A 20 30.38 33.21 5.45
C LEU A 20 30.59 32.98 6.95
N GLU A 21 31.26 33.91 7.64
CA GLU A 21 31.54 33.79 9.07
C GLU A 21 30.28 33.77 9.92
N LYS A 22 29.22 34.44 9.44
CA LYS A 22 27.88 34.50 10.04
C LYS A 22 27.03 33.26 9.69
N ILE A 23 27.54 32.36 8.85
CA ILE A 23 26.81 31.25 8.25
C ILE A 23 27.46 29.91 8.66
N GLY A 24 26.77 29.18 9.53
CA GLY A 24 27.22 27.89 10.04
C GLY A 24 27.90 27.96 11.42
N GLN A 25 27.88 26.85 12.16
CA GLN A 25 28.48 26.78 13.49
C GLN A 25 30.01 26.72 13.41
N GLU A 26 30.71 27.14 14.47
CA GLU A 26 32.18 27.26 14.50
C GLU A 26 32.92 25.98 14.05
N HIS A 27 32.43 24.81 14.46
CA HIS A 27 33.02 23.52 14.06
C HIS A 27 32.90 23.24 12.55
N THR A 28 31.84 23.73 11.89
CA THR A 28 31.59 23.60 10.45
C THR A 28 32.56 24.47 9.67
N ARG A 29 32.82 25.70 10.15
CA ARG A 29 33.81 26.63 9.59
C ARG A 29 35.22 26.04 9.62
N ILE A 30 35.66 25.60 10.81
CA ILE A 30 36.99 24.98 10.99
C ILE A 30 37.14 23.77 10.07
N GLY A 31 36.12 22.91 10.02
CA GLY A 31 36.09 21.76 9.12
C GLY A 31 36.21 22.17 7.65
N GLY A 32 35.41 23.13 7.18
CA GLY A 32 35.43 23.56 5.79
C GLY A 32 36.76 24.21 5.37
N ILE A 33 37.37 25.03 6.25
CA ILE A 33 38.69 25.63 6.00
C ILE A 33 39.77 24.55 5.85
N ASN A 34 39.72 23.49 6.68
CA ASN A 34 40.68 22.38 6.56
C ASN A 34 40.53 21.64 5.22
N TYR A 35 39.30 21.39 4.76
CA TYR A 35 39.07 20.75 3.46
C TYR A 35 39.57 21.60 2.28
N PHE A 36 39.43 22.93 2.37
CA PHE A 36 40.04 23.85 1.40
C PHE A 36 41.58 23.78 1.44
N ARG A 37 42.19 23.87 2.63
CA ARG A 37 43.65 23.82 2.80
C ARG A 37 44.26 22.53 2.26
N GLU A 38 43.53 21.43 2.37
CA GLU A 38 43.93 20.12 1.88
C GLU A 38 43.61 19.90 0.38
N ASN A 39 43.13 20.92 -0.34
CA ASN A 39 42.83 20.90 -1.77
C ASN A 39 41.85 19.77 -2.16
N ARG A 40 40.84 19.54 -1.31
CA ARG A 40 39.87 18.43 -1.46
C ARG A 40 38.70 18.74 -2.39
N VAL A 41 38.55 19.99 -2.83
CA VAL A 41 37.52 20.41 -3.79
C VAL A 41 38.01 20.12 -5.21
N LYS A 42 37.22 19.36 -5.97
CA LYS A 42 37.47 19.00 -7.37
C LYS A 42 36.21 19.25 -8.21
N ASN A 43 36.41 19.28 -9.52
CA ASN A 43 35.33 19.40 -10.51
C ASN A 43 34.40 20.60 -10.26
N GLN A 44 34.95 21.70 -9.73
CA GLN A 44 34.17 22.88 -9.38
C GLN A 44 33.72 23.67 -10.61
N MET A 45 32.44 24.04 -10.64
CA MET A 45 31.84 24.82 -11.73
C MET A 45 30.91 25.92 -11.20
N VAL A 46 30.72 26.97 -12.00
CA VAL A 46 29.85 28.12 -11.67
C VAL A 46 29.05 28.58 -12.89
N TRP A 47 27.80 28.97 -12.65
CA TRP A 47 26.94 29.63 -13.63
C TRP A 47 25.81 30.37 -12.95
N GLY A 48 25.40 31.51 -13.48
CA GLY A 48 24.35 32.31 -12.87
C GLY A 48 24.68 32.55 -11.40
N ASN A 49 23.79 32.12 -10.52
CA ASN A 49 23.95 32.20 -9.08
C ASN A 49 24.29 30.85 -8.40
N THR A 50 24.70 29.86 -9.19
CA THR A 50 24.96 28.48 -8.76
C THR A 50 26.45 28.16 -8.78
N ILE A 51 26.94 27.50 -7.73
CA ILE A 51 28.22 26.79 -7.72
C ILE A 51 28.02 25.30 -7.43
N VAL A 52 28.81 24.44 -8.07
CA VAL A 52 28.85 23.00 -7.81
C VAL A 52 30.28 22.51 -7.62
N GLY A 53 30.45 21.36 -6.98
CA GLY A 53 31.74 20.70 -6.87
C GLY A 53 31.68 19.36 -6.15
N GLU A 54 32.80 18.64 -6.20
CA GLU A 54 32.99 17.34 -5.55
C GLU A 54 34.07 17.44 -4.47
N ILE A 55 33.76 16.96 -3.26
CA ILE A 55 34.62 17.10 -2.10
C ILE A 55 35.10 15.72 -1.63
N GLY A 56 36.42 15.50 -1.67
CA GLY A 56 37.05 14.27 -1.16
C GLY A 56 36.91 14.12 0.36
N GLY A 57 36.53 12.94 0.84
CA GLY A 57 36.24 12.69 2.25
C GLY A 57 36.47 11.25 2.69
N SER A 58 35.85 10.86 3.81
CA SER A 58 35.97 9.51 4.41
C SER A 58 35.01 8.48 3.79
N ALA A 59 34.12 8.89 2.89
CA ALA A 59 33.24 7.99 2.15
C ALA A 59 33.98 7.38 0.95
N GLN A 60 33.49 6.22 0.49
CA GLN A 60 34.03 5.53 -0.69
C GLN A 60 33.86 6.33 -1.99
N GLU A 61 32.88 7.24 -2.02
CA GLU A 61 32.64 8.20 -3.11
C GLU A 61 32.80 9.65 -2.63
N SER A 62 33.15 10.57 -3.54
CA SER A 62 33.24 12.00 -3.25
C SER A 62 31.88 12.62 -2.94
N TYR A 63 31.84 13.61 -2.03
CA TYR A 63 30.61 14.32 -1.71
C TYR A 63 30.26 15.32 -2.82
N LYS A 64 29.11 15.15 -3.46
CA LYS A 64 28.60 16.03 -4.52
C LYS A 64 27.79 17.17 -3.90
N ILE A 65 28.06 18.40 -4.34
CA ILE A 65 27.52 19.61 -3.73
C ILE A 65 27.01 20.56 -4.80
N ARG A 66 25.85 21.14 -4.53
CA ARG A 66 25.29 22.27 -5.25
C ARG A 66 24.92 23.36 -4.25
N ILE A 67 25.27 24.61 -4.58
CA ILE A 67 24.95 25.77 -3.77
C ILE A 67 24.39 26.85 -4.69
N ASP A 68 23.19 27.33 -4.35
CA ASP A 68 22.52 28.44 -5.02
C ASP A 68 22.54 29.66 -4.08
N VAL A 69 23.03 30.80 -4.56
CA VAL A 69 23.21 32.03 -3.78
C VAL A 69 22.26 33.10 -4.31
N THR A 70 21.42 33.67 -3.45
CA THR A 70 20.57 34.82 -3.80
C THR A 70 20.79 35.93 -2.78
N GLU A 71 20.26 37.13 -3.04
CA GLU A 71 20.37 38.26 -2.09
C GLU A 71 19.91 37.90 -0.67
N GLU A 72 18.82 37.12 -0.56
CA GLU A 72 18.19 36.80 0.73
C GLU A 72 18.74 35.52 1.41
N LYS A 73 19.35 34.58 0.67
CA LYS A 73 19.68 33.25 1.19
C LYS A 73 20.75 32.54 0.39
N ILE A 74 21.55 31.71 1.08
CA ILE A 74 22.37 30.67 0.44
C ILE A 74 21.72 29.31 0.73
N LYS A 75 21.44 28.56 -0.33
CA LYS A 75 20.84 27.22 -0.24
C LYS A 75 21.88 26.20 -0.69
N SER A 76 22.12 25.19 0.12
CA SER A 76 23.07 24.12 -0.19
C SER A 76 22.39 22.76 -0.16
N THR A 77 22.72 21.92 -1.14
CA THR A 77 22.42 20.49 -1.17
C THR A 77 23.73 19.71 -1.23
N CYS A 78 23.91 18.77 -0.30
CA CYS A 78 25.08 17.91 -0.21
C CYS A 78 24.64 16.48 0.14
N ASN A 79 25.21 15.48 -0.53
CA ASN A 79 24.92 14.06 -0.29
C ASN A 79 25.60 13.47 0.97
N CYS A 80 26.10 14.30 1.89
CA CYS A 80 26.75 13.82 3.11
C CYS A 80 25.74 13.38 4.17
N PRO A 81 26.08 12.39 5.03
CA PRO A 81 25.16 11.85 6.05
C PRO A 81 24.78 12.87 7.14
N TYR A 82 25.55 13.94 7.29
CA TYR A 82 25.30 15.04 8.23
C TYR A 82 24.49 16.18 7.59
N GLY A 83 23.72 15.88 6.54
CA GLY A 83 23.07 16.82 5.62
C GLY A 83 22.10 17.82 6.27
N GLY A 84 22.63 18.99 6.65
CA GLY A 84 21.87 20.21 6.93
C GLY A 84 22.12 21.30 5.89
N ASN A 85 21.42 22.44 6.01
CA ASN A 85 21.51 23.58 5.07
C ASN A 85 22.93 24.13 4.87
N TYR A 86 23.87 23.89 5.80
CA TYR A 86 25.28 24.26 5.66
C TYR A 86 26.19 23.25 6.37
N CYS A 87 26.66 22.25 5.62
CA CYS A 87 27.67 21.31 6.11
C CYS A 87 29.10 21.85 5.87
N LYS A 88 30.11 21.20 6.46
CA LYS A 88 31.52 21.57 6.28
C LYS A 88 31.96 21.55 4.81
N HIS A 89 31.32 20.71 3.99
CA HIS A 89 31.64 20.61 2.58
C HIS A 89 31.02 21.76 1.77
N ALA A 90 29.82 22.21 2.13
CA ALA A 90 29.20 23.41 1.56
C ALA A 90 30.04 24.65 1.89
N PHE A 91 30.50 24.74 3.15
CA PHE A 91 31.44 25.78 3.56
C PHE A 91 32.75 25.71 2.76
N ALA A 92 33.33 24.51 2.58
CA ALA A 92 34.54 24.35 1.79
C ALA A 92 34.38 24.83 0.34
N LEU A 93 33.25 24.53 -0.32
CA LEU A 93 33.00 24.98 -1.69
C LEU A 93 32.82 26.50 -1.77
N LEU A 94 32.04 27.11 -0.88
CA LEU A 94 31.87 28.57 -0.79
C LEU A 94 33.18 29.28 -0.48
N TYR A 95 33.96 28.75 0.46
CA TYR A 95 35.25 29.31 0.83
C TYR A 95 36.26 29.20 -0.32
N THR A 96 36.23 28.10 -1.08
CA THR A 96 37.03 27.93 -2.31
C THR A 96 36.65 28.95 -3.37
N TRP A 97 35.35 29.22 -3.54
CA TRP A 97 34.88 30.28 -4.42
C TRP A 97 35.47 31.63 -4.04
N ILE A 98 35.34 32.05 -2.77
CA ILE A 98 35.85 33.36 -2.31
C ILE A 98 37.37 33.49 -2.48
N ARG A 99 38.14 32.44 -2.15
CA ARG A 99 39.61 32.50 -2.16
C ARG A 99 40.21 32.30 -3.55
N THR A 100 39.57 31.50 -4.40
CA THR A 100 40.15 30.98 -5.63
C THR A 100 39.12 30.87 -6.76
N GLN A 101 38.41 31.97 -7.05
CA GLN A 101 37.37 32.03 -8.11
C GLN A 101 37.86 31.52 -9.47
N ASN A 102 39.13 31.77 -9.81
CA ASN A 102 39.75 31.36 -11.06
C ASN A 102 39.88 29.84 -11.24
N THR A 103 39.67 29.05 -10.18
CA THR A 103 39.69 27.58 -10.26
C THR A 103 38.35 26.99 -10.69
N PHE A 104 37.27 27.78 -10.71
CA PHE A 104 35.95 27.34 -11.13
C PHE A 104 35.82 27.40 -12.66
N LYS A 105 35.39 26.28 -13.24
CA LYS A 105 35.02 26.27 -14.66
C LYS A 105 33.70 27.02 -14.82
N ARG A 106 33.68 28.03 -15.68
CA ARG A 106 32.49 28.87 -15.90
C ARG A 106 31.66 28.28 -17.03
N LEU A 107 30.39 28.01 -16.79
CA LEU A 107 29.50 27.46 -17.81
C LEU A 107 29.32 28.43 -18.99
N GLU A 108 29.33 29.74 -18.73
CA GLU A 108 29.31 30.80 -19.77
C GLU A 108 30.44 30.63 -20.81
N ASN A 109 31.63 30.20 -20.37
CA ASN A 109 32.76 29.96 -21.27
C ASN A 109 32.57 28.66 -22.08
N ILE A 110 31.98 27.64 -21.46
CA ILE A 110 31.66 26.38 -22.13
C ILE A 110 30.58 26.63 -23.18
N GLU A 111 29.51 27.35 -22.82
CA GLU A 111 28.45 27.77 -23.72
C GLU A 111 29.03 28.55 -24.90
N PHE A 112 29.90 29.54 -24.64
CA PHE A 112 30.55 30.30 -25.71
C PHE A 112 31.34 29.38 -26.66
N ILE A 113 32.16 28.47 -26.13
CA ILE A 113 32.94 27.51 -26.94
C ILE A 113 32.00 26.61 -27.77
N LEU A 114 30.92 26.10 -27.16
CA LEU A 114 29.94 25.26 -27.84
C LEU A 114 29.15 26.05 -28.91
N SER A 115 28.83 27.32 -28.66
CA SER A 115 28.13 28.19 -29.62
C SER A 115 28.95 28.52 -30.87
N LYS A 116 30.29 28.38 -30.79
CA LYS A 116 31.21 28.57 -31.92
C LYS A 116 31.40 27.30 -32.74
N LYS A 117 30.90 26.16 -32.28
CA LYS A 117 30.95 24.89 -33.01
C LYS A 117 29.80 24.80 -34.01
N SER A 118 30.08 24.20 -35.15
CA SER A 118 29.07 23.85 -36.14
C SER A 118 28.12 22.78 -35.59
N SER A 119 26.90 22.69 -36.16
CA SER A 119 25.93 21.65 -35.79
C SER A 119 26.50 20.24 -35.94
N SER A 120 27.39 20.01 -36.92
CA SER A 120 28.07 18.72 -37.09
C SER A 120 29.03 18.40 -35.97
N GLU A 121 29.83 19.37 -35.51
CA GLU A 121 30.78 19.17 -34.40
C GLU A 121 30.05 18.93 -33.07
N LEU A 122 28.96 19.66 -32.83
CA LEU A 122 28.10 19.45 -31.64
C LEU A 122 27.47 18.04 -31.67
N THR A 123 26.99 17.61 -32.84
CA THR A 123 26.45 16.25 -33.02
C THR A 123 27.53 15.20 -32.73
N THR A 124 28.76 15.38 -33.23
CA THR A 124 29.87 14.47 -32.96
C THR A 124 30.19 14.36 -31.46
N ILE A 125 30.24 15.50 -30.76
CA ILE A 125 30.50 15.52 -29.32
C ILE A 125 29.39 14.78 -28.56
N LEU A 126 28.12 15.02 -28.90
CA LEU A 126 26.99 14.33 -28.28
C LEU A 126 27.03 12.81 -28.54
N LEU A 127 27.37 12.40 -29.75
CA LEU A 127 27.52 10.98 -30.10
C LEU A 127 28.69 10.32 -29.36
N GLU A 128 29.81 11.02 -29.16
CA GLU A 128 30.92 10.52 -28.34
C GLU A 128 30.55 10.39 -26.87
N MET A 129 29.79 11.34 -26.33
CA MET A 129 29.25 11.26 -24.97
C MET A 129 28.33 10.04 -24.82
N VAL A 130 27.38 9.85 -25.73
CA VAL A 130 26.48 8.69 -25.74
C VAL A 130 27.22 7.36 -25.91
N LYS A 131 28.30 7.31 -26.69
CA LYS A 131 29.14 6.11 -26.83
C LYS A 131 29.84 5.73 -25.53
N ASN A 132 30.29 6.72 -24.76
CA ASN A 132 31.01 6.50 -23.51
C ASN A 132 30.05 6.23 -22.33
N ASP A 133 28.88 6.84 -22.34
CA ASP A 133 27.80 6.61 -21.38
C ASP A 133 26.44 6.58 -22.08
N PRO A 134 25.92 5.39 -22.41
CA PRO A 134 24.62 5.23 -23.07
C PRO A 134 23.43 5.77 -22.27
N HIS A 135 23.57 6.00 -20.96
CA HIS A 135 22.50 6.56 -20.14
C HIS A 135 22.15 8.00 -20.55
N ILE A 136 23.09 8.72 -21.17
CA ILE A 136 22.90 10.09 -21.69
C ILE A 136 21.74 10.16 -22.71
N ILE A 137 21.41 9.05 -23.39
CA ILE A 137 20.26 8.99 -24.33
C ILE A 137 18.97 9.46 -23.65
N GLN A 138 18.77 9.13 -22.37
CA GLN A 138 17.58 9.54 -21.61
C GLN A 138 17.53 11.05 -21.35
N GLU A 139 18.69 11.71 -21.23
CA GLU A 139 18.81 13.16 -21.02
C GLU A 139 18.63 13.97 -22.31
N LEU A 140 18.85 13.35 -23.48
CA LEU A 140 18.71 13.99 -24.78
C LEU A 140 17.26 14.05 -25.30
N HIS A 141 16.30 13.51 -24.54
CA HIS A 141 14.87 13.45 -24.90
C HIS A 141 14.62 12.92 -26.31
N ILE A 142 15.43 11.96 -26.76
CA ILE A 142 15.29 11.33 -28.07
C ILE A 142 14.14 10.33 -27.98
N ASP A 143 13.17 10.44 -28.90
CA ASP A 143 12.10 9.46 -29.00
C ASP A 143 12.70 8.10 -29.41
N GLU A 144 12.64 7.13 -28.49
CA GLU A 144 13.26 5.82 -28.62
C GLU A 144 12.86 5.07 -29.89
N LYS A 145 11.70 5.39 -30.48
CA LYS A 145 11.26 4.76 -31.73
C LYS A 145 12.22 5.01 -32.91
N TYR A 146 13.06 6.04 -32.84
CA TYR A 146 14.04 6.36 -33.88
C TYR A 146 15.43 5.73 -33.66
N LEU A 147 15.66 5.05 -32.53
CA LEU A 147 16.94 4.44 -32.19
C LEU A 147 17.09 2.98 -32.68
N TYR A 148 16.00 2.40 -33.22
CA TYR A 148 15.94 1.00 -33.66
C TYR A 148 15.53 0.92 -35.13
N GLU A 149 16.20 0.08 -35.92
CA GLU A 149 15.97 -0.03 -37.37
C GLU A 149 14.57 -0.58 -37.73
N THR A 150 13.94 -1.36 -36.84
CA THR A 150 12.57 -1.87 -37.05
C THR A 150 11.79 -2.06 -35.74
N SER A 151 10.49 -1.80 -35.77
CA SER A 151 9.54 -1.99 -34.65
C SER A 151 9.30 -3.45 -34.24
N GLN A 152 9.89 -4.43 -34.95
CA GLN A 152 9.70 -5.86 -34.74
C GLN A 152 10.81 -6.53 -33.90
N GLU A 153 11.97 -5.91 -33.69
CA GLU A 153 13.02 -6.47 -32.82
C GLU A 153 12.81 -6.18 -31.32
N LYS A 154 11.66 -5.56 -30.96
CA LYS A 154 11.25 -5.27 -29.59
C LYS A 154 11.04 -6.53 -28.74
N GLY A 155 10.68 -7.66 -29.35
CA GLY A 155 10.14 -8.81 -28.62
C GLY A 155 11.14 -9.86 -28.14
N LYS A 156 12.40 -9.88 -28.60
CA LYS A 156 13.27 -11.06 -28.40
C LYS A 156 14.62 -10.83 -27.71
N ARG A 157 15.10 -9.59 -27.61
CA ARG A 157 16.43 -9.32 -27.01
C ARG A 157 16.38 -8.50 -25.72
N TYR A 158 15.26 -7.84 -25.44
CA TYR A 158 15.07 -7.05 -24.23
C TYR A 158 14.53 -7.87 -23.03
N GLU A 159 13.77 -8.95 -23.27
CA GLU A 159 13.26 -9.83 -22.20
C GLU A 159 14.39 -10.56 -21.44
N ASP A 160 15.49 -10.90 -22.10
CA ASP A 160 16.59 -11.66 -21.49
C ASP A 160 17.58 -10.78 -20.68
N PHE A 161 17.63 -9.46 -20.94
CA PHE A 161 18.53 -8.54 -20.24
C PHE A 161 17.83 -7.74 -19.12
N TYR A 162 16.53 -7.46 -19.28
CA TYR A 162 15.68 -6.83 -18.25
C TYR A 162 15.00 -7.85 -17.33
N ARG A 163 15.73 -8.92 -16.99
CA ARG A 163 15.54 -9.56 -15.68
C ARG A 163 16.15 -8.67 -14.58
N ILE A 164 15.84 -7.38 -14.63
CA ILE A 164 16.07 -6.42 -13.55
C ILE A 164 14.79 -6.45 -12.72
N SER A 165 15.01 -6.60 -11.43
CA SER A 165 14.03 -6.60 -10.35
C SER A 165 12.84 -5.69 -10.63
N SER A 166 11.64 -6.17 -10.33
CA SER A 166 10.47 -5.32 -10.05
C SER A 166 10.92 -4.03 -9.35
N PRO A 167 10.40 -2.85 -9.72
CA PRO A 167 10.74 -1.61 -9.05
C PRO A 167 10.69 -1.86 -7.54
N SER A 168 11.76 -1.61 -6.81
CA SER A 168 11.71 -1.89 -5.37
C SER A 168 10.65 -1.00 -4.72
N ILE A 169 9.99 -1.47 -3.65
CA ILE A 169 9.06 -0.67 -2.82
C ILE A 169 9.60 0.75 -2.54
N GLN A 170 10.93 0.89 -2.41
CA GLN A 170 11.61 2.16 -2.20
C GLN A 170 11.47 3.14 -3.39
N GLN A 171 11.52 2.67 -4.62
CA GLN A 171 11.33 3.50 -5.82
C GLN A 171 9.87 3.97 -5.95
N THR A 172 8.91 3.12 -5.58
CA THR A 172 7.48 3.51 -5.49
C THR A 172 7.28 4.61 -4.45
N GLN A 173 7.94 4.51 -3.30
CA GLN A 173 7.90 5.55 -2.26
C GLN A 173 8.54 6.88 -2.73
N GLU A 174 9.68 6.83 -3.44
CA GLU A 174 10.31 8.04 -3.98
C GLU A 174 9.47 8.73 -5.07
N LEU A 175 8.81 7.94 -5.92
CA LEU A 175 7.85 8.45 -6.89
C LEU A 175 6.66 9.11 -6.17
N LEU A 176 6.11 8.44 -5.17
CA LEU A 176 4.99 8.96 -4.38
C LEU A 176 5.32 10.31 -3.73
N GLU A 177 6.50 10.45 -3.14
CA GLU A 177 6.93 11.72 -2.53
C GLU A 177 7.06 12.86 -3.57
N LYS A 178 7.30 12.55 -4.85
CA LYS A 178 7.21 13.53 -5.93
C LYS A 178 5.76 13.84 -6.29
N LEU A 179 4.90 12.83 -6.42
CA LEU A 179 3.48 12.98 -6.76
C LEU A 179 2.71 13.77 -5.68
N LYS A 180 3.00 13.53 -4.40
CA LYS A 180 2.42 14.27 -3.26
C LYS A 180 2.66 15.78 -3.33
N LYS A 181 3.75 16.24 -3.98
CA LYS A 181 3.98 17.68 -4.17
C LYS A 181 2.94 18.30 -5.09
N PHE A 182 2.57 17.61 -6.17
CA PHE A 182 1.51 18.05 -7.07
C PHE A 182 0.14 17.94 -6.42
N HIS A 183 -0.11 16.91 -5.62
CA HIS A 183 -1.32 16.85 -4.79
C HIS A 183 -1.39 18.05 -3.83
N GLY A 184 -0.29 18.39 -3.17
CA GLY A 184 -0.18 19.59 -2.33
C GLY A 184 -0.43 20.90 -3.10
N MET A 185 -0.03 20.98 -4.38
CA MET A 185 -0.40 22.11 -5.25
C MET A 185 -1.91 22.19 -5.48
N ALA A 186 -2.58 21.07 -5.75
CA ALA A 186 -4.03 21.04 -5.89
C ALA A 186 -4.74 21.45 -4.60
N VAL A 187 -4.26 20.99 -3.43
CA VAL A 187 -4.77 21.42 -2.12
C VAL A 187 -4.64 22.93 -1.93
N ASN A 188 -3.49 23.50 -2.29
CA ASN A 188 -3.27 24.94 -2.20
C ASN A 188 -4.21 25.73 -3.11
N TYR A 189 -4.45 25.28 -4.35
CA TYR A 189 -5.42 25.91 -5.24
C TYR A 189 -6.84 25.85 -4.66
N THR A 190 -7.25 24.72 -4.10
CA THR A 190 -8.54 24.57 -3.43
C THR A 190 -8.69 25.50 -2.23
N ASN A 191 -7.66 25.64 -1.39
CA ASN A 191 -7.66 26.57 -0.26
C ASN A 191 -7.77 28.04 -0.67
N GLN A 192 -7.36 28.37 -1.90
CA GLN A 192 -7.50 29.69 -2.50
C GLN A 192 -8.84 29.88 -3.24
N GLY A 193 -9.72 28.88 -3.21
CA GLY A 193 -11.01 28.87 -3.94
C GLY A 193 -10.89 28.57 -5.44
N ASN A 194 -9.68 28.28 -5.95
CA ASN A 194 -9.46 27.95 -7.35
C ASN A 194 -9.63 26.45 -7.62
N HIS A 195 -10.88 25.99 -7.54
CA HIS A 195 -11.21 24.57 -7.73
C HIS A 195 -10.99 24.07 -9.16
N HIS A 196 -11.03 24.97 -10.15
CA HIS A 196 -10.84 24.60 -11.56
C HIS A 196 -9.39 24.21 -11.87
N ASP A 197 -8.41 24.99 -11.40
CA ASP A 197 -7.00 24.65 -11.61
C ASP A 197 -6.56 23.49 -10.70
N ALA A 198 -7.13 23.36 -9.50
CA ALA A 198 -6.97 22.16 -8.67
C ALA A 198 -7.43 20.90 -9.43
N ALA A 199 -8.61 20.96 -10.07
CA ALA A 199 -9.14 19.85 -10.86
C ALA A 199 -8.21 19.46 -12.01
N LYS A 200 -7.61 20.42 -12.73
CA LYS A 200 -6.65 20.12 -13.82
C LYS A 200 -5.41 19.39 -13.31
N VAL A 201 -4.83 19.83 -12.19
CA VAL A 201 -3.65 19.18 -11.60
C VAL A 201 -3.97 17.74 -11.20
N LEU A 202 -5.11 17.53 -10.53
CA LEU A 202 -5.54 16.21 -10.10
C LEU A 202 -5.87 15.31 -11.29
N GLN A 203 -6.53 15.82 -12.31
CA GLN A 203 -6.82 15.07 -13.53
C GLN A 203 -5.54 14.58 -14.20
N ALA A 204 -4.53 15.44 -14.32
CA ALA A 204 -3.24 15.06 -14.88
C ALA A 204 -2.55 13.97 -14.03
N LEU A 205 -2.62 14.08 -12.70
CA LEU A 205 -2.08 13.07 -11.78
C LEU A 205 -2.79 11.72 -11.93
N ILE A 206 -4.12 11.72 -11.99
CA ILE A 206 -4.92 10.49 -12.12
C ILE A 206 -4.62 9.83 -13.47
N LEU A 207 -4.68 10.58 -14.58
CA LEU A 207 -4.44 10.04 -15.91
C LEU A 207 -3.03 9.43 -16.04
N LYS A 208 -2.00 10.16 -15.61
CA LYS A 208 -0.61 9.67 -15.66
C LYS A 208 -0.35 8.56 -14.66
N GLY A 209 -0.97 8.61 -13.49
CA GLY A 209 -0.90 7.56 -12.48
C GLY A 209 -1.46 6.24 -12.99
N LEU A 210 -2.63 6.28 -13.63
CA LEU A 210 -3.26 5.09 -14.22
C LEU A 210 -2.49 4.56 -15.43
N GLU A 211 -2.03 5.44 -16.33
CA GLU A 211 -1.21 5.06 -17.50
C GLU A 211 0.05 4.28 -17.09
N LYS A 212 0.65 4.66 -15.96
CA LYS A 212 1.91 4.09 -15.47
C LYS A 212 1.73 3.06 -14.34
N TYR A 213 0.50 2.75 -13.95
CA TYR A 213 0.24 1.90 -12.80
C TYR A 213 0.87 0.50 -12.94
N SER A 214 0.75 -0.11 -14.13
CA SER A 214 1.34 -1.42 -14.44
C SER A 214 2.87 -1.46 -14.40
N GLU A 215 3.53 -0.30 -14.42
CA GLU A 215 5.00 -0.17 -14.46
C GLU A 215 5.61 0.00 -13.07
N VAL A 216 4.79 0.06 -12.01
CA VAL A 216 5.20 0.34 -10.63
C VAL A 216 4.89 -0.86 -9.71
N ASP A 217 5.80 -1.21 -8.80
CA ASP A 217 5.51 -2.18 -7.75
C ASP A 217 4.68 -1.51 -6.65
N ASP A 218 3.37 -1.76 -6.69
CA ASP A 218 2.44 -1.33 -5.64
C ASP A 218 1.92 -2.51 -4.81
N SER A 219 2.75 -3.52 -4.57
CA SER A 219 2.39 -4.64 -3.69
C SER A 219 1.98 -4.21 -2.28
N THR A 220 2.35 -2.99 -1.87
CA THR A 220 1.97 -2.38 -0.59
C THR A 220 0.65 -1.60 -0.63
N GLY A 221 0.08 -1.33 -1.81
CA GLY A 221 -1.14 -0.52 -1.99
C GLY A 221 -0.96 0.99 -1.78
N ILE A 222 0.29 1.46 -1.68
CA ILE A 222 0.57 2.86 -1.32
C ILE A 222 0.25 3.80 -2.49
N LEU A 223 0.51 3.37 -3.73
CA LEU A 223 0.18 4.15 -4.91
C LEU A 223 -1.33 4.09 -5.20
N SER A 224 -1.97 2.94 -5.03
CA SER A 224 -3.42 2.79 -5.18
C SER A 224 -4.17 3.69 -4.20
N ASP A 225 -3.79 3.67 -2.91
CA ASP A 225 -4.41 4.50 -1.88
C ASP A 225 -4.28 5.99 -2.23
N PHE A 226 -3.12 6.41 -2.72
CA PHE A 226 -2.88 7.79 -3.14
C PHE A 226 -3.69 8.19 -4.38
N LEU A 227 -3.82 7.31 -5.37
CA LEU A 227 -4.64 7.57 -6.55
C LEU A 227 -6.13 7.63 -6.20
N GLU A 228 -6.60 6.78 -5.29
CA GLU A 228 -7.96 6.85 -4.75
C GLU A 228 -8.22 8.18 -4.02
N GLU A 229 -7.27 8.63 -3.19
CA GLU A 229 -7.32 9.96 -2.55
C GLU A 229 -7.42 11.07 -3.61
N CYS A 230 -6.59 11.00 -4.66
CA CYS A 230 -6.62 11.97 -5.76
C CYS A 230 -7.97 11.96 -6.51
N ILE A 231 -8.55 10.79 -6.79
CA ILE A 231 -9.86 10.64 -7.45
C ILE A 231 -10.96 11.25 -6.57
N HIS A 232 -10.94 10.96 -5.27
CA HIS A 232 -11.91 11.51 -4.34
C HIS A 232 -11.81 13.03 -4.24
N PHE A 233 -10.58 13.56 -4.13
CA PHE A 233 -10.36 15.00 -4.06
C PHE A 233 -10.70 15.71 -5.38
N TYR A 234 -10.44 15.06 -6.52
CA TYR A 234 -10.84 15.52 -7.85
C TYR A 234 -12.37 15.63 -7.96
N SER A 235 -13.11 14.64 -7.46
CA SER A 235 -14.57 14.68 -7.41
C SER A 235 -15.09 15.94 -6.69
N GLY A 236 -14.51 16.27 -5.54
CA GLY A 236 -14.82 17.50 -4.80
C GLY A 236 -14.56 18.76 -5.63
N CYS A 237 -13.41 18.83 -6.30
CA CYS A 237 -13.05 19.97 -7.16
C CYS A 237 -14.00 20.14 -8.36
N ILE A 238 -14.42 19.04 -8.99
CA ILE A 238 -15.38 19.05 -10.10
C ILE A 238 -16.74 19.56 -9.65
N SER A 239 -17.26 19.07 -8.51
CA SER A 239 -18.54 19.53 -7.96
C SER A 239 -18.57 21.04 -7.67
N MET A 240 -17.41 21.61 -7.34
CA MET A 240 -17.25 23.04 -7.06
C MET A 240 -17.01 23.88 -8.31
N SER A 241 -16.39 23.32 -9.35
CA SER A 241 -15.99 24.06 -10.56
C SER A 241 -16.99 23.99 -11.72
N LEU A 242 -17.66 22.85 -11.93
CA LEU A 242 -18.62 22.67 -13.04
C LEU A 242 -20.05 22.73 -12.49
N LYS A 243 -20.86 23.68 -12.97
CA LYS A 243 -22.21 23.94 -12.41
C LYS A 243 -23.34 23.60 -13.36
N THR A 244 -23.06 23.61 -14.65
CA THR A 244 -24.05 23.32 -15.69
C THR A 244 -23.81 21.97 -16.33
N ILE A 245 -24.87 21.40 -16.92
CA ILE A 245 -24.75 20.14 -17.65
C ILE A 245 -23.85 20.29 -18.89
N GLU A 246 -23.88 21.45 -19.57
CA GLU A 246 -23.01 21.75 -20.71
C GLU A 246 -21.53 21.62 -20.35
N GLU A 247 -21.13 22.15 -19.19
CA GLU A 247 -19.76 22.05 -18.68
C GLU A 247 -19.39 20.63 -18.28
N LYS A 248 -20.34 19.87 -17.72
CA LYS A 248 -20.09 18.50 -17.24
C LYS A 248 -20.14 17.42 -18.32
N LYS A 249 -20.74 17.68 -19.49
CA LYS A 249 -20.88 16.69 -20.58
C LYS A 249 -19.54 16.10 -21.00
N ASP A 250 -18.53 16.94 -21.21
CA ASP A 250 -17.21 16.49 -21.64
C ASP A 250 -16.47 15.74 -20.52
N PHE A 251 -16.63 16.21 -19.27
CA PHE A 251 -16.16 15.49 -18.09
C PHE A 251 -16.75 14.08 -18.01
N PHE A 252 -18.08 13.94 -18.09
CA PHE A 252 -18.75 12.64 -17.98
C PHE A 252 -18.31 11.69 -19.09
N LYS A 253 -18.20 12.16 -20.35
CA LYS A 253 -17.69 11.34 -21.46
C LYS A 253 -16.27 10.86 -21.19
N GLN A 254 -15.38 11.75 -20.77
CA GLN A 254 -13.98 11.42 -20.53
C GLN A 254 -13.82 10.40 -19.41
N ILE A 255 -14.48 10.61 -18.26
CA ILE A 255 -14.38 9.68 -17.12
C ILE A 255 -15.10 8.37 -17.43
N PHE A 256 -16.19 8.39 -18.19
CA PHE A 256 -16.88 7.16 -18.62
C PHE A 256 -15.98 6.28 -19.50
N GLU A 257 -15.25 6.87 -20.45
CA GLU A 257 -14.28 6.11 -21.26
C GLU A 257 -13.11 5.58 -20.41
N LEU A 258 -12.63 6.36 -19.45
CA LEU A 258 -11.61 5.87 -18.50
C LEU A 258 -12.14 4.71 -17.66
N TYR A 259 -13.37 4.81 -17.15
CA TYR A 259 -14.02 3.77 -16.35
C TYR A 259 -14.12 2.43 -17.09
N LEU A 260 -14.51 2.47 -18.37
CA LEU A 260 -14.59 1.27 -19.20
C LEU A 260 -13.20 0.64 -19.42
N ASN A 261 -12.19 1.46 -19.74
CA ASN A 261 -10.83 0.98 -20.02
C ASN A 261 -9.99 0.65 -18.77
N GLU A 262 -10.49 0.95 -17.57
CA GLU A 262 -9.82 0.71 -16.28
C GLU A 262 -9.66 -0.79 -16.01
N THR A 263 -8.45 -1.27 -15.69
CA THR A 263 -8.20 -2.70 -15.42
C THR A 263 -7.34 -2.96 -14.17
N HIS A 264 -7.10 -1.92 -13.38
CA HIS A 264 -6.21 -1.88 -12.23
C HIS A 264 -6.93 -1.84 -10.88
N GLY A 265 -8.27 -1.86 -10.87
CA GLY A 265 -9.08 -1.93 -9.65
C GLY A 265 -9.71 -0.61 -9.22
N PHE A 266 -9.54 0.46 -9.99
CA PHE A 266 -10.13 1.78 -9.71
C PHE A 266 -11.56 1.95 -10.24
N ALA A 267 -12.15 0.93 -10.85
CA ALA A 267 -13.51 0.97 -11.40
C ALA A 267 -14.54 1.52 -10.39
N HIS A 268 -14.51 1.09 -9.13
CA HIS A 268 -15.42 1.59 -8.10
C HIS A 268 -15.25 3.09 -7.86
N SER A 269 -14.02 3.56 -7.69
CA SER A 269 -13.71 4.98 -7.47
C SER A 269 -14.11 5.85 -8.66
N MET A 270 -13.98 5.33 -9.89
CA MET A 270 -14.43 6.01 -11.11
C MET A 270 -15.96 6.05 -11.22
N MET A 271 -16.64 4.97 -10.87
CA MET A 271 -18.10 4.93 -10.80
C MET A 271 -18.62 5.97 -9.79
N GLU A 272 -18.01 6.05 -8.61
CA GLU A 272 -18.32 7.04 -7.58
C GLU A 272 -18.05 8.48 -8.05
N LEU A 273 -16.96 8.70 -8.79
CA LEU A 273 -16.64 9.99 -9.41
C LEU A 273 -17.73 10.44 -10.40
N ILE A 274 -18.20 9.53 -11.26
CA ILE A 274 -19.27 9.83 -12.22
C ILE A 274 -20.59 10.09 -11.46
N ALA A 275 -21.04 9.11 -10.68
CA ALA A 275 -22.35 9.14 -10.03
C ALA A 275 -22.46 10.23 -8.95
N GLY A 276 -21.35 10.56 -8.28
CA GLY A 276 -21.27 11.64 -7.29
C GLY A 276 -21.28 13.06 -7.86
N ASN A 277 -20.97 13.22 -9.15
CA ASN A 277 -21.05 14.52 -9.83
C ASN A 277 -22.35 14.72 -10.62
N CYS A 278 -23.22 13.71 -10.66
CA CYS A 278 -24.62 13.86 -11.05
C CYS A 278 -25.42 14.47 -9.88
N THR A 279 -26.07 15.60 -10.15
CA THR A 279 -26.77 16.45 -9.17
C THR A 279 -28.19 16.81 -9.61
N VAL A 280 -28.45 16.81 -10.93
CA VAL A 280 -29.78 17.09 -11.50
C VAL A 280 -30.22 16.01 -12.47
N HIS A 281 -31.54 15.84 -12.65
CA HIS A 281 -32.13 14.79 -13.50
C HIS A 281 -31.51 14.71 -14.91
N LEU A 282 -31.23 15.85 -15.54
CA LEU A 282 -30.64 15.89 -16.88
C LEU A 282 -29.22 15.29 -16.93
N GLU A 283 -28.44 15.40 -15.85
CA GLU A 283 -27.10 14.81 -15.76
C GLU A 283 -27.19 13.28 -15.64
N TYR A 284 -28.10 12.79 -14.79
CA TYR A 284 -28.40 11.36 -14.70
C TYR A 284 -28.87 10.78 -16.03
N GLN A 285 -29.80 11.46 -16.72
CA GLN A 285 -30.27 11.06 -18.05
C GLN A 285 -29.11 11.01 -19.06
N PHE A 286 -28.23 12.02 -19.05
CA PHE A 286 -27.10 12.05 -19.97
C PHE A 286 -26.15 10.85 -19.78
N VAL A 287 -25.79 10.52 -18.53
CA VAL A 287 -24.95 9.35 -18.24
C VAL A 287 -25.70 8.04 -18.50
N GLU A 288 -27.00 7.95 -18.20
CA GLU A 288 -27.85 6.80 -18.54
C GLU A 288 -27.82 6.51 -20.06
N GLU A 289 -27.89 7.55 -20.89
CA GLU A 289 -27.81 7.42 -22.35
C GLU A 289 -26.40 7.03 -22.84
N LEU A 290 -25.32 7.47 -22.18
CA LEU A 290 -23.96 6.96 -22.46
C LEU A 290 -23.87 5.46 -22.20
N CYS A 291 -24.37 5.00 -21.05
CA CYS A 291 -24.42 3.59 -20.69
C CYS A 291 -25.22 2.77 -21.70
N LYS A 292 -26.44 3.20 -22.03
CA LYS A 292 -27.30 2.50 -23.01
C LYS A 292 -26.69 2.50 -24.41
N GLY A 293 -26.09 3.62 -24.83
CA GLY A 293 -25.41 3.72 -26.13
C GLY A 293 -24.30 2.67 -26.25
N ARG A 294 -23.55 2.43 -25.18
CA ARG A 294 -22.52 1.38 -25.16
C ARG A 294 -23.09 -0.04 -25.13
N LEU A 295 -24.25 -0.25 -24.49
CA LEU A 295 -24.93 -1.56 -24.48
C LEU A 295 -25.61 -1.92 -25.82
N VAL A 296 -26.12 -0.92 -26.56
CA VAL A 296 -26.84 -1.11 -27.84
C VAL A 296 -25.88 -1.07 -29.05
N GLY A 297 -24.75 -0.37 -28.93
CA GLY A 297 -23.72 -0.23 -29.96
C GLY A 297 -23.02 -1.55 -30.32
N THR A 298 -23.67 -2.34 -31.16
CA THR A 298 -23.04 -3.37 -31.99
C THR A 298 -22.78 -2.74 -33.37
N HIS A 299 -21.64 -3.05 -34.01
CA HIS A 299 -21.45 -3.24 -35.47
C HIS A 299 -19.97 -3.22 -35.92
N GLU A 300 -18.96 -3.31 -35.03
CA GLU A 300 -17.59 -3.72 -35.40
C GLU A 300 -16.93 -4.54 -34.25
N PRO A 301 -16.00 -5.47 -34.54
CA PRO A 301 -15.69 -6.63 -33.70
C PRO A 301 -14.78 -6.30 -32.52
N ALA A 302 -15.36 -5.72 -31.48
CA ALA A 302 -14.96 -5.96 -30.10
C ALA A 302 -16.26 -6.18 -29.33
N GLN A 303 -16.64 -7.44 -29.12
CA GLN A 303 -17.78 -7.79 -28.26
C GLN A 303 -17.60 -7.05 -26.94
N VAL A 304 -18.60 -6.28 -26.51
CA VAL A 304 -18.65 -5.77 -25.12
C VAL A 304 -18.41 -6.98 -24.23
N THR A 305 -17.28 -6.99 -23.54
CA THR A 305 -16.93 -8.16 -22.74
C THR A 305 -17.97 -8.32 -21.62
N GLU A 306 -18.16 -9.53 -21.12
CA GLU A 306 -19.04 -9.75 -19.96
C GLU A 306 -18.66 -8.82 -18.78
N TYR A 307 -17.36 -8.54 -18.65
CA TYR A 307 -16.79 -7.60 -17.69
C TYR A 307 -17.20 -6.14 -17.94
N ASP A 308 -17.13 -5.65 -19.18
CA ASP A 308 -17.57 -4.29 -19.52
C ASP A 308 -19.08 -4.12 -19.30
N ARG A 309 -19.85 -5.16 -19.60
CA ARG A 309 -21.29 -5.19 -19.37
C ARG A 309 -21.63 -5.09 -17.89
N GLU A 310 -20.94 -5.87 -17.04
CA GLU A 310 -21.10 -5.81 -15.59
C GLU A 310 -20.79 -4.40 -15.04
N LYS A 311 -19.69 -3.79 -15.47
CA LYS A 311 -19.35 -2.39 -15.13
C LYS A 311 -20.45 -1.40 -15.48
N ILE A 312 -21.00 -1.48 -16.70
CA ILE A 312 -22.05 -0.55 -17.14
C ILE A 312 -23.31 -0.74 -16.30
N VAL A 313 -23.68 -1.99 -16.01
CA VAL A 313 -24.82 -2.31 -15.16
C VAL A 313 -24.62 -1.78 -13.74
N GLU A 314 -23.43 -1.94 -13.16
CA GLU A 314 -23.12 -1.39 -11.83
C GLU A 314 -23.25 0.14 -11.78
N LEU A 315 -22.75 0.85 -12.79
CA LEU A 315 -22.90 2.29 -12.88
C LEU A 315 -24.38 2.70 -13.03
N LEU A 316 -25.16 2.03 -13.87
CA LEU A 316 -26.60 2.30 -14.01
C LEU A 316 -27.36 2.09 -12.70
N LEU A 317 -27.08 1.00 -11.98
CA LEU A 317 -27.68 0.74 -10.67
C LEU A 317 -27.29 1.83 -9.66
N GLU A 318 -26.05 2.32 -9.70
CA GLU A 318 -25.61 3.42 -8.84
C GLU A 318 -26.34 4.74 -9.15
N LEU A 319 -26.49 5.07 -10.44
CA LEU A 319 -27.24 6.24 -10.89
C LEU A 319 -28.71 6.18 -10.43
N TYR A 320 -29.37 5.03 -10.63
CA TYR A 320 -30.76 4.85 -10.21
C TYR A 320 -30.92 4.91 -8.70
N GLN A 321 -29.96 4.38 -7.94
CA GLN A 321 -29.96 4.47 -6.47
C GLN A 321 -29.90 5.93 -6.01
N ARG A 322 -28.97 6.73 -6.56
CA ARG A 322 -28.79 8.14 -6.17
C ARG A 322 -29.94 9.03 -6.61
N GLU A 323 -30.51 8.77 -7.79
CA GLU A 323 -31.66 9.51 -8.30
C GLU A 323 -32.99 9.10 -7.61
N GLY A 324 -33.03 7.98 -6.89
CA GLY A 324 -34.24 7.45 -6.27
C GLY A 324 -35.20 6.80 -7.28
N LYS A 325 -34.66 6.21 -8.36
CA LYS A 325 -35.42 5.47 -9.39
C LYS A 325 -35.51 3.98 -9.05
N ASP A 326 -36.20 3.68 -7.96
CA ASP A 326 -36.28 2.33 -7.38
C ASP A 326 -36.84 1.28 -8.36
N ASP A 327 -37.85 1.64 -9.15
CA ASP A 327 -38.44 0.74 -10.15
C ASP A 327 -37.46 0.41 -11.27
N LYS A 328 -36.73 1.42 -11.78
CA LYS A 328 -35.69 1.20 -12.79
C LYS A 328 -34.58 0.32 -12.23
N PHE A 329 -34.12 0.61 -11.01
CA PHE A 329 -33.10 -0.19 -10.32
C PHE A 329 -33.51 -1.66 -10.23
N VAL A 330 -34.70 -1.95 -9.66
CA VAL A 330 -35.16 -3.32 -9.47
C VAL A 330 -35.38 -4.02 -10.82
N SER A 331 -35.90 -3.30 -11.82
CA SER A 331 -36.11 -3.88 -13.16
C SER A 331 -34.80 -4.30 -13.83
N LEU A 332 -33.78 -3.43 -13.80
CA LEU A 332 -32.47 -3.72 -14.38
C LEU A 332 -31.77 -4.85 -13.61
N ALA A 333 -31.75 -4.77 -12.28
CA ALA A 333 -31.08 -5.79 -11.46
C ALA A 333 -31.72 -7.18 -11.60
N ARG A 334 -33.03 -7.25 -11.90
CA ARG A 334 -33.71 -8.53 -12.22
C ARG A 334 -33.31 -9.10 -13.58
N GLN A 335 -33.08 -8.25 -14.57
CA GLN A 335 -32.60 -8.67 -15.90
C GLN A 335 -31.17 -9.21 -15.81
N GLU A 336 -30.36 -8.62 -14.93
CA GLU A 336 -28.94 -8.91 -14.75
C GLU A 336 -28.64 -9.81 -13.55
N ILE A 337 -29.64 -10.59 -13.10
CA ILE A 337 -29.57 -11.31 -11.83
C ILE A 337 -28.47 -12.37 -11.76
N ASP A 338 -27.97 -12.83 -12.92
CA ASP A 338 -26.94 -13.86 -13.01
C ASP A 338 -25.57 -13.39 -12.50
N SER A 339 -25.33 -12.08 -12.39
CA SER A 339 -24.17 -11.55 -11.65
C SER A 339 -24.44 -11.59 -10.15
N TRP A 340 -23.52 -12.22 -9.41
CA TRP A 340 -23.62 -12.27 -7.95
C TRP A 340 -23.53 -10.87 -7.31
N ARG A 341 -22.80 -9.93 -7.93
CA ARG A 341 -22.70 -8.54 -7.45
C ARG A 341 -24.03 -7.82 -7.60
N VAL A 342 -24.67 -7.97 -8.75
CA VAL A 342 -26.01 -7.43 -9.01
C VAL A 342 -27.05 -8.06 -8.08
N CYS A 343 -26.98 -9.36 -7.84
CA CYS A 343 -27.87 -10.04 -6.91
C CYS A 343 -27.77 -9.48 -5.49
N LEU A 344 -26.56 -9.22 -4.98
CA LEU A 344 -26.37 -8.56 -3.68
C LEU A 344 -27.01 -7.18 -3.65
N ARG A 345 -26.73 -6.35 -4.66
CA ARG A 345 -27.31 -5.00 -4.75
C ARG A 345 -28.83 -5.03 -4.84
N LEU A 346 -29.41 -6.01 -5.54
CA LEU A 346 -30.86 -6.21 -5.59
C LEU A 346 -31.41 -6.55 -4.21
N CYS A 347 -30.80 -7.49 -3.49
CA CYS A 347 -31.24 -7.87 -2.16
C CYS A 347 -31.18 -6.68 -1.18
N ASP A 348 -30.07 -5.95 -1.15
CA ASP A 348 -29.90 -4.75 -0.31
C ASP A 348 -30.97 -3.70 -0.66
N LYS A 349 -31.26 -3.51 -1.95
CA LYS A 349 -32.33 -2.61 -2.39
C LYS A 349 -33.71 -3.08 -1.93
N LEU A 350 -34.02 -4.36 -2.11
CA LEU A 350 -35.30 -4.95 -1.69
C LEU A 350 -35.48 -4.85 -0.17
N GLU A 351 -34.42 -5.04 0.61
CA GLU A 351 -34.41 -4.79 2.06
C GLU A 351 -34.77 -3.33 2.37
N SER A 352 -34.11 -2.37 1.71
CA SER A 352 -34.40 -0.93 1.89
C SER A 352 -35.84 -0.53 1.51
N LEU A 353 -36.47 -1.28 0.61
CA LEU A 353 -37.87 -1.11 0.19
C LEU A 353 -38.85 -1.94 1.04
N ASN A 354 -38.38 -2.58 2.11
CA ASN A 354 -39.16 -3.48 2.97
C ASN A 354 -39.80 -4.68 2.22
N ARG A 355 -39.19 -5.12 1.12
CA ARG A 355 -39.61 -6.27 0.29
C ARG A 355 -38.83 -7.53 0.67
N ILE A 356 -38.86 -7.87 1.96
CA ILE A 356 -37.94 -8.83 2.60
C ILE A 356 -38.07 -10.23 2.02
N GLU A 357 -39.30 -10.70 1.83
CA GLU A 357 -39.54 -12.04 1.27
C GLU A 357 -39.05 -12.18 -0.17
N GLU A 358 -38.94 -11.08 -0.92
CA GLU A 358 -38.34 -11.12 -2.25
C GLU A 358 -36.82 -11.27 -2.16
N ALA A 359 -36.17 -10.49 -1.29
CA ALA A 359 -34.72 -10.58 -1.06
C ALA A 359 -34.33 -11.99 -0.59
N VAL A 360 -35.10 -12.58 0.34
CA VAL A 360 -34.90 -13.96 0.79
C VAL A 360 -34.97 -14.96 -0.37
N ARG A 361 -35.92 -14.80 -1.31
CA ARG A 361 -36.01 -15.70 -2.47
C ARG A 361 -34.76 -15.62 -3.36
N TYR A 362 -34.22 -14.43 -3.60
CA TYR A 362 -33.00 -14.28 -4.40
C TYR A 362 -31.78 -14.89 -3.71
N TYR A 363 -31.61 -14.68 -2.40
CA TYR A 363 -30.55 -15.34 -1.65
C TYR A 363 -30.68 -16.86 -1.67
N LYS A 364 -31.88 -17.42 -1.48
CA LYS A 364 -32.10 -18.87 -1.54
C LYS A 364 -31.78 -19.42 -2.93
N ARG A 365 -32.26 -18.77 -3.99
CA ARG A 365 -31.92 -19.13 -5.38
C ARG A 365 -30.40 -19.13 -5.59
N ALA A 366 -29.68 -18.12 -5.10
CA ALA A 366 -28.22 -18.04 -5.22
C ALA A 366 -27.49 -19.15 -4.45
N LEU A 367 -28.07 -19.68 -3.37
CA LEU A 367 -27.52 -20.79 -2.60
C LEU A 367 -27.79 -22.17 -3.21
N GLU A 368 -28.93 -22.32 -3.88
CA GLU A 368 -29.32 -23.51 -4.65
C GLU A 368 -28.52 -23.65 -5.95
N GLU A 369 -27.96 -22.54 -6.47
CA GLU A 369 -27.15 -22.52 -7.67
C GLU A 369 -25.82 -23.29 -7.49
N GLU A 370 -25.59 -24.29 -8.34
CA GLU A 370 -24.42 -25.18 -8.25
C GLU A 370 -23.29 -24.81 -9.22
N THR A 371 -23.54 -23.90 -10.16
CA THR A 371 -22.55 -23.46 -11.17
C THR A 371 -21.32 -22.74 -10.59
N GLY A 372 -21.32 -22.42 -9.29
CA GLY A 372 -20.22 -21.70 -8.63
C GLY A 372 -20.18 -20.21 -8.94
N LYS A 373 -21.16 -19.68 -9.70
CA LYS A 373 -21.28 -18.25 -10.03
C LYS A 373 -21.45 -17.36 -8.80
N TYR A 374 -22.07 -17.88 -7.75
CA TYR A 374 -22.34 -17.15 -6.52
C TYR A 374 -21.39 -17.59 -5.41
N PRO A 375 -20.73 -16.65 -4.71
CA PRO A 375 -19.95 -16.95 -3.52
C PRO A 375 -20.86 -17.46 -2.38
N LYS A 376 -21.09 -18.78 -2.30
CA LYS A 376 -22.07 -19.42 -1.40
C LYS A 376 -21.98 -18.91 0.05
N LEU A 377 -20.78 -18.82 0.60
CA LEU A 377 -20.56 -18.39 1.98
C LEU A 377 -20.93 -16.91 2.20
N LEU A 378 -20.65 -16.03 1.22
CA LEU A 378 -21.07 -14.63 1.30
C LEU A 378 -22.60 -14.52 1.27
N MET A 379 -23.26 -15.27 0.38
CA MET A 379 -24.72 -15.31 0.26
C MET A 379 -25.38 -15.85 1.53
N GLN A 380 -24.80 -16.89 2.16
CA GLN A 380 -25.27 -17.42 3.45
C GLN A 380 -25.17 -16.36 4.55
N LYS A 381 -24.00 -15.69 4.68
CA LYS A 381 -23.79 -14.64 5.69
C LYS A 381 -24.81 -13.50 5.52
N LYS A 382 -25.00 -13.04 4.29
CA LYS A 382 -25.93 -11.94 3.96
C LYS A 382 -27.39 -12.31 4.21
N LEU A 383 -27.79 -13.54 3.90
CA LEU A 383 -29.13 -14.03 4.23
C LEU A 383 -29.38 -14.11 5.75
N ALA A 384 -28.38 -14.52 6.52
CA ALA A 384 -28.49 -14.53 7.98
C ALA A 384 -28.60 -13.12 8.57
N GLU A 385 -27.81 -12.16 8.06
CA GLU A 385 -27.91 -10.73 8.42
C GLU A 385 -29.30 -10.16 8.12
N LEU A 386 -29.87 -10.47 6.96
CA LEU A 386 -31.23 -10.06 6.59
C LEU A 386 -32.29 -10.59 7.58
N TYR A 387 -32.19 -11.87 7.97
CA TYR A 387 -33.09 -12.43 8.98
C TYR A 387 -32.88 -11.81 10.37
N GLU A 388 -31.64 -11.54 10.77
CA GLU A 388 -31.30 -10.88 12.04
C GLU A 388 -31.92 -9.47 12.10
N ASN A 389 -31.71 -8.66 11.05
CA ASN A 389 -32.21 -7.29 10.95
C ASN A 389 -33.75 -7.21 11.02
N HIS A 390 -34.45 -8.23 10.52
CA HIS A 390 -35.91 -8.29 10.47
C HIS A 390 -36.54 -9.19 11.54
N ASN A 391 -35.86 -9.37 12.68
CA ASN A 391 -36.35 -10.10 13.86
C ASN A 391 -36.72 -11.59 13.61
N GLN A 392 -36.20 -12.21 12.55
CA GLN A 392 -36.35 -13.65 12.28
C GLN A 392 -35.17 -14.43 12.88
N LYS A 393 -34.98 -14.29 14.20
CA LYS A 393 -33.77 -14.71 14.92
C LYS A 393 -33.49 -16.22 14.81
N GLU A 394 -34.52 -17.05 14.81
CA GLU A 394 -34.39 -18.51 14.73
C GLU A 394 -33.79 -18.93 13.37
N LYS A 395 -34.26 -18.31 12.28
CA LYS A 395 -33.72 -18.58 10.93
C LYS A 395 -32.30 -18.05 10.78
N ALA A 396 -32.02 -16.85 11.31
CA ALA A 396 -30.67 -16.30 11.33
C ALA A 396 -29.69 -17.22 12.08
N LEU A 397 -30.11 -17.71 13.25
CA LEU A 397 -29.31 -18.60 14.09
C LEU A 397 -28.96 -19.91 13.38
N GLU A 398 -29.94 -20.54 12.71
CA GLU A 398 -29.71 -21.77 11.92
C GLU A 398 -28.62 -21.56 10.86
N ILE A 399 -28.71 -20.47 10.09
CA ILE A 399 -27.74 -20.18 9.03
C ILE A 399 -26.38 -19.80 9.61
N TYR A 400 -26.32 -19.02 10.69
CA TYR A 400 -25.06 -18.69 11.35
C TYR A 400 -24.36 -19.94 11.90
N ILE A 401 -25.08 -20.89 12.48
CA ILE A 401 -24.50 -22.17 12.94
C ILE A 401 -23.89 -22.94 11.76
N SER A 402 -24.60 -23.05 10.64
CA SER A 402 -24.09 -23.69 9.42
C SER A 402 -22.82 -23.00 8.93
N TYR A 403 -22.88 -21.67 8.79
CA TYR A 403 -21.75 -20.85 8.33
C TYR A 403 -20.53 -20.99 9.24
N PHE A 404 -20.72 -20.92 10.56
CA PHE A 404 -19.65 -21.07 11.54
C PHE A 404 -19.01 -22.45 11.48
N ASN A 405 -19.81 -23.51 11.35
CA ASN A 405 -19.30 -24.87 11.19
C ASN A 405 -18.42 -25.01 9.94
N GLU A 406 -18.65 -24.22 8.89
CA GLU A 406 -17.82 -24.20 7.67
C GLU A 406 -16.55 -23.33 7.81
N ARG A 407 -16.66 -22.08 8.25
CA ARG A 407 -15.55 -21.09 8.26
C ARG A 407 -14.82 -20.94 9.59
N GLY A 408 -15.48 -21.22 10.71
CA GLY A 408 -14.94 -21.02 12.05
C GLY A 408 -14.70 -19.55 12.43
N ASP A 409 -15.54 -18.64 11.93
CA ASP A 409 -15.47 -17.20 12.18
C ASP A 409 -15.94 -16.84 13.61
N LEU A 410 -15.04 -16.30 14.43
CA LEU A 410 -15.33 -15.96 15.83
C LEU A 410 -16.33 -14.81 15.99
N GLU A 411 -16.41 -13.89 15.02
CA GLU A 411 -17.42 -12.83 15.06
C GLU A 411 -18.83 -13.43 14.96
N ILE A 412 -19.00 -14.41 14.07
CA ILE A 412 -20.25 -15.17 13.93
C ILE A 412 -20.55 -16.00 15.18
N TYR A 413 -19.52 -16.53 15.84
CA TYR A 413 -19.71 -17.24 17.12
C TYR A 413 -20.36 -16.36 18.19
N GLU A 414 -19.91 -15.10 18.31
CA GLU A 414 -20.50 -14.14 19.25
C GLU A 414 -21.95 -13.82 18.88
N LYS A 415 -22.26 -13.66 17.58
CA LYS A 415 -23.65 -13.49 17.12
C LYS A 415 -24.51 -14.70 17.50
N ILE A 416 -24.04 -15.92 17.28
CA ILE A 416 -24.73 -17.16 17.67
C ILE A 416 -24.98 -17.15 19.18
N LYS A 417 -23.96 -16.87 19.99
CA LYS A 417 -24.06 -16.83 21.45
C LYS A 417 -25.10 -15.82 21.91
N LYS A 418 -25.07 -14.61 21.36
CA LYS A 418 -26.05 -13.55 21.67
C LYS A 418 -27.48 -14.01 21.34
N LEU A 419 -27.73 -14.41 20.09
CA LEU A 419 -29.07 -14.78 19.63
C LEU A 419 -29.64 -15.99 20.38
N SER A 420 -28.82 -17.01 20.61
CA SER A 420 -29.25 -18.20 21.36
C SER A 420 -29.40 -17.97 22.86
N SER A 421 -28.66 -17.02 23.44
CA SER A 421 -28.85 -16.60 24.84
C SER A 421 -30.18 -15.87 25.02
N GLU A 422 -30.53 -14.97 24.09
CA GLU A 422 -31.84 -14.30 24.07
C GLU A 422 -33.00 -15.32 23.93
N ALA A 423 -32.79 -16.40 23.17
CA ALA A 423 -33.73 -17.49 23.01
C ALA A 423 -33.68 -18.55 24.14
N GLN A 424 -32.82 -18.39 25.16
CA GLN A 424 -32.58 -19.36 26.24
C GLN A 424 -32.18 -20.77 25.77
N THR A 425 -31.61 -20.90 24.57
CA THR A 425 -31.17 -22.18 23.96
C THR A 425 -29.66 -22.34 23.88
N TRP A 426 -28.90 -21.36 24.41
CA TRP A 426 -27.44 -21.31 24.30
C TRP A 426 -26.73 -22.62 24.66
N GLU A 427 -27.05 -23.23 25.81
CA GLU A 427 -26.38 -24.46 26.25
C GLU A 427 -26.54 -25.61 25.24
N ASN A 428 -27.72 -25.76 24.64
CA ASN A 428 -27.98 -26.79 23.64
C ASN A 428 -27.25 -26.48 22.31
N THR A 429 -27.32 -25.23 21.88
CA THR A 429 -26.64 -24.74 20.66
C THR A 429 -25.12 -24.88 20.77
N ARG A 430 -24.55 -24.46 21.90
CA ARG A 430 -23.14 -24.60 22.24
C ARG A 430 -22.70 -26.06 22.14
N ASN A 431 -23.39 -26.96 22.83
CA ASN A 431 -23.04 -28.39 22.80
C ASN A 431 -23.08 -28.96 21.38
N THR A 432 -24.07 -28.56 20.58
CA THR A 432 -24.17 -28.97 19.17
C THR A 432 -22.98 -28.50 18.34
N ILE A 433 -22.57 -27.24 18.50
CA ILE A 433 -21.41 -26.66 17.81
C ILE A 433 -20.11 -27.35 18.23
N LEU A 434 -19.88 -27.53 19.54
CA LEU A 434 -18.67 -28.18 20.04
C LEU A 434 -18.54 -29.63 19.54
N ILE A 435 -19.65 -30.38 19.50
CA ILE A 435 -19.68 -31.74 18.95
C ILE A 435 -19.39 -31.73 17.44
N SER A 436 -19.98 -30.80 16.70
CA SER A 436 -19.78 -30.65 15.26
C SER A 436 -18.31 -30.34 14.92
N LEU A 437 -17.72 -29.34 15.57
CA LEU A 437 -16.31 -28.97 15.39
C LEU A 437 -15.36 -30.11 15.77
N GLY A 438 -15.66 -30.82 16.86
CA GLY A 438 -14.90 -32.00 17.29
C GLY A 438 -14.91 -33.11 16.24
N LYS A 439 -16.08 -33.43 15.68
CA LYS A 439 -16.21 -34.44 14.59
C LYS A 439 -15.50 -34.02 13.31
N ALA A 440 -15.56 -32.73 12.97
CA ALA A 440 -14.89 -32.18 11.78
C ALA A 440 -13.37 -32.00 11.96
N GLY A 441 -12.82 -32.25 13.16
CA GLY A 441 -11.40 -32.06 13.45
C GLY A 441 -10.96 -30.60 13.49
N LYS A 442 -11.89 -29.64 13.57
CA LYS A 442 -11.62 -28.18 13.58
C LYS A 442 -11.18 -27.70 14.96
N CYS A 443 -10.08 -28.29 15.46
CA CYS A 443 -9.60 -28.11 16.82
C CYS A 443 -9.15 -26.66 17.12
N HIS A 444 -8.65 -25.93 16.12
CA HIS A 444 -8.26 -24.53 16.26
C HIS A 444 -9.45 -23.64 16.63
N THR A 445 -10.51 -23.67 15.81
CA THR A 445 -11.77 -22.94 16.03
C THR A 445 -12.42 -23.33 17.36
N LEU A 446 -12.39 -24.62 17.70
CA LEU A 446 -12.92 -25.13 18.95
C LEU A 446 -12.22 -24.53 20.17
N ILE A 447 -10.89 -24.45 20.13
CA ILE A 447 -10.09 -23.84 21.19
C ILE A 447 -10.38 -22.34 21.31
N ASP A 448 -10.51 -21.63 20.19
CA ASP A 448 -10.80 -20.20 20.22
C ASP A 448 -12.17 -19.88 20.82
N ALA A 449 -13.19 -20.66 20.44
CA ALA A 449 -14.53 -20.56 21.03
C ALA A 449 -14.51 -20.81 22.54
N LEU A 450 -13.87 -21.89 22.99
CA LEU A 450 -13.78 -22.25 24.40
C LEU A 450 -12.97 -21.25 25.24
N LEU A 451 -11.87 -20.72 24.70
CA LEU A 451 -11.08 -19.68 25.38
C LEU A 451 -11.89 -18.40 25.56
N LYS A 452 -12.65 -18.01 24.54
CA LYS A 452 -13.51 -16.83 24.57
C LYS A 452 -14.63 -16.95 25.61
N GLU A 453 -15.13 -18.16 25.82
CA GLU A 453 -16.12 -18.46 26.86
C GLU A 453 -15.54 -18.58 28.27
N GLY A 454 -14.22 -18.69 28.40
CA GLY A 454 -13.57 -18.99 29.67
C GLY A 454 -13.69 -20.46 30.10
N ASP A 455 -14.06 -21.38 29.20
CA ASP A 455 -14.04 -22.83 29.47
C ASP A 455 -12.60 -23.38 29.37
N ILE A 456 -11.80 -22.98 30.35
CA ILE A 456 -10.38 -23.28 30.45
C ILE A 456 -10.12 -24.79 30.54
N ASN A 457 -10.99 -25.53 31.23
CA ASN A 457 -10.81 -26.97 31.45
C ASN A 457 -10.91 -27.75 30.14
N SER A 458 -11.90 -27.43 29.31
CA SER A 458 -12.06 -28.04 27.99
C SER A 458 -10.89 -27.67 27.06
N CYS A 459 -10.42 -26.42 27.08
CA CYS A 459 -9.22 -26.00 26.35
C CYS A 459 -7.98 -26.80 26.72
N ILE A 460 -7.72 -26.99 28.02
CA ILE A 460 -6.57 -27.77 28.50
C ILE A 460 -6.66 -29.22 28.00
N LYS A 461 -7.84 -29.84 28.09
CA LYS A 461 -8.05 -31.21 27.63
C LYS A 461 -7.75 -31.36 26.14
N LEU A 462 -8.24 -30.44 25.31
CA LEU A 462 -7.97 -30.43 23.87
C LEU A 462 -6.49 -30.17 23.56
N ALA A 463 -5.88 -29.18 24.21
CA ALA A 463 -4.46 -28.88 24.02
C ALA A 463 -3.53 -30.04 24.44
N MET A 464 -3.98 -30.89 25.37
CA MET A 464 -3.23 -32.08 25.79
C MET A 464 -3.30 -33.24 24.80
N MET A 465 -4.18 -33.24 23.80
CA MET A 465 -4.29 -34.33 22.82
C MET A 465 -2.98 -34.55 22.02
N PRO A 466 -2.57 -35.79 21.72
CA PRO A 466 -1.25 -36.10 21.14
C PRO A 466 -0.89 -35.36 19.85
N ASN A 467 -1.87 -35.14 18.96
CA ASN A 467 -1.65 -34.57 17.63
C ASN A 467 -2.10 -33.11 17.50
N GLN A 468 -2.20 -32.38 18.62
CA GLN A 468 -2.62 -30.98 18.58
C GLN A 468 -1.53 -30.07 18.00
N SER A 469 -1.95 -29.05 17.24
CA SER A 469 -1.08 -28.00 16.71
C SER A 469 -0.27 -27.31 17.80
N THR A 470 1.03 -27.10 17.57
CA THR A 470 1.90 -26.38 18.51
C THR A 470 1.44 -24.96 18.77
N LYS A 471 0.87 -24.29 17.75
CA LYS A 471 0.29 -22.95 17.87
C LYS A 471 -0.88 -22.93 18.85
N ASP A 472 -1.74 -23.94 18.81
CA ASP A 472 -2.91 -24.03 19.69
C ASP A 472 -2.52 -24.36 21.13
N ILE A 473 -1.56 -25.26 21.31
CA ILE A 473 -1.01 -25.57 22.63
C ILE A 473 -0.40 -24.31 23.25
N ALA A 474 0.37 -23.54 22.47
CA ALA A 474 0.98 -22.29 22.95
C ALA A 474 -0.07 -21.24 23.27
N LYS A 475 -1.11 -21.10 22.44
CA LYS A 475 -2.24 -20.20 22.65
C LYS A 475 -2.93 -20.50 23.99
N VAL A 476 -3.28 -21.77 24.24
CA VAL A 476 -3.91 -22.18 25.51
C VAL A 476 -2.96 -21.96 26.68
N ALA A 477 -1.69 -22.38 26.57
CA ALA A 477 -0.70 -22.24 27.65
C ALA A 477 -0.53 -20.78 28.10
N ASN A 478 -0.46 -19.86 27.15
CA ASN A 478 -0.38 -18.42 27.42
C ASN A 478 -1.66 -17.88 28.05
N ALA A 479 -2.84 -18.27 27.57
CA ALA A 479 -4.12 -17.79 28.08
C ALA A 479 -4.37 -18.19 29.55
N ILE A 480 -3.80 -19.32 29.99
CA ILE A 480 -4.06 -19.86 31.34
C ILE A 480 -2.89 -19.64 32.32
N LYS A 481 -1.83 -18.93 31.92
CA LYS A 481 -0.59 -18.81 32.71
C LYS A 481 -0.82 -18.26 34.13
N ASP A 482 -1.72 -17.28 34.26
CA ASP A 482 -2.03 -16.60 35.52
C ASP A 482 -3.24 -17.22 36.24
N ILE A 483 -4.00 -18.09 35.57
CA ILE A 483 -5.25 -18.69 36.09
C ILE A 483 -4.99 -20.12 36.59
N LYS A 484 -4.28 -20.92 35.79
CA LYS A 484 -3.94 -22.32 36.02
C LYS A 484 -2.46 -22.55 35.69
N SER A 485 -1.60 -21.93 36.48
CA SER A 485 -0.15 -21.87 36.27
C SER A 485 0.51 -23.26 36.15
N ARG A 486 0.02 -24.27 36.88
CA ARG A 486 0.56 -25.64 36.82
C ARG A 486 0.26 -26.33 35.49
N GLU A 487 -0.97 -26.21 35.02
CA GLU A 487 -1.41 -26.76 33.75
C GLU A 487 -0.77 -26.01 32.57
N SER A 488 -0.56 -24.69 32.71
CA SER A 488 0.23 -23.89 31.76
C SER A 488 1.66 -24.44 31.60
N ILE A 489 2.34 -24.68 32.73
CA ILE A 489 3.68 -25.30 32.74
C ILE A 489 3.66 -26.66 32.04
N ALA A 490 2.61 -27.48 32.24
CA ALA A 490 2.51 -28.78 31.59
C ALA A 490 2.40 -28.66 30.06
N LEU A 491 1.61 -27.70 29.56
CA LEU A 491 1.48 -27.42 28.12
C LEU A 491 2.79 -26.91 27.51
N PHE A 492 3.47 -25.97 28.18
CA PHE A 492 4.79 -25.52 27.74
C PHE A 492 5.82 -26.65 27.73
N LYS A 493 5.82 -27.52 28.75
CA LYS A 493 6.71 -28.70 28.79
C LYS A 493 6.45 -29.64 27.61
N LYS A 494 5.19 -29.82 27.20
CA LYS A 494 4.83 -30.59 26.00
C LYS A 494 5.45 -29.96 24.74
N LEU A 495 5.36 -28.63 24.58
CA LEU A 495 5.99 -27.91 23.46
C LEU A 495 7.52 -28.01 23.47
N ILE A 496 8.14 -27.80 24.63
CA ILE A 496 9.59 -27.91 24.81
C ILE A 496 10.07 -29.30 24.36
N ASN A 497 9.41 -30.37 24.81
CA ASN A 497 9.76 -31.74 24.41
C ASN A 497 9.57 -31.97 22.91
N TYR A 498 8.52 -31.43 22.30
CA TYR A 498 8.28 -31.52 20.86
C TYR A 498 9.42 -30.87 20.07
N TYR A 499 9.77 -29.61 20.35
CA TYR A 499 10.83 -28.89 19.65
C TYR A 499 12.22 -29.49 19.90
N ILE A 500 12.50 -30.01 21.09
CA ILE A 500 13.75 -30.73 21.39
C ILE A 500 13.87 -32.04 20.58
N ALA A 501 12.74 -32.65 20.20
CA ALA A 501 12.72 -33.89 19.42
C ALA A 501 12.99 -33.67 17.91
N LEU A 502 12.70 -32.48 17.37
CA LEU A 502 12.89 -32.15 15.95
C LEU A 502 14.36 -31.99 15.53
N LYS A 503 15.28 -31.79 16.48
CA LYS A 503 16.74 -31.77 16.32
C LYS A 503 17.31 -30.70 15.36
N ARG A 504 16.57 -29.63 15.06
CA ARG A 504 17.08 -28.49 14.26
C ARG A 504 17.48 -27.33 15.17
N ARG A 505 18.43 -26.51 14.71
CA ARG A 505 18.93 -25.35 15.49
C ARG A 505 17.83 -24.33 15.77
N GLU A 506 16.97 -24.05 14.78
CA GLU A 506 15.85 -23.10 14.91
C GLU A 506 14.80 -23.58 15.92
N ASP A 507 14.51 -24.89 15.94
CA ASP A 507 13.56 -25.49 16.89
C ASP A 507 14.04 -25.36 18.35
N TYR A 508 15.36 -25.43 18.59
CA TYR A 508 15.91 -25.22 19.93
C TYR A 508 15.70 -23.80 20.45
N LYS A 509 15.61 -22.79 19.57
CA LYS A 509 15.26 -21.43 19.97
C LYS A 509 13.83 -21.35 20.50
N PHE A 510 12.87 -21.96 19.80
CA PHE A 510 11.49 -22.06 20.29
C PHE A 510 11.41 -22.80 21.64
N ALA A 511 12.19 -23.88 21.82
CA ALA A 511 12.27 -24.57 23.11
C ALA A 511 12.82 -23.66 24.23
N ALA A 512 13.85 -22.86 23.94
CA ALA A 512 14.41 -21.89 24.88
C ALA A 512 13.42 -20.77 25.23
N GLU A 513 12.62 -20.30 24.26
CA GLU A 513 11.56 -19.32 24.50
C GLU A 513 10.48 -19.85 25.46
N TYR A 514 9.95 -21.04 25.21
CA TYR A 514 8.98 -21.65 26.12
C TYR A 514 9.57 -21.96 27.50
N LEU A 515 10.87 -22.26 27.59
CA LEU A 515 11.57 -22.42 28.86
C LEU A 515 11.64 -21.11 29.66
N LYS A 516 11.77 -19.95 29.00
CA LYS A 516 11.65 -18.64 29.66
C LYS A 516 10.26 -18.47 30.26
N SER A 517 9.20 -18.75 29.49
CA SER A 517 7.82 -18.69 30.01
C SER A 517 7.62 -19.60 31.23
N VAL A 518 8.17 -20.82 31.21
CA VAL A 518 8.11 -21.73 32.36
C VAL A 518 8.87 -21.18 33.57
N LYS A 519 10.06 -20.61 33.36
CA LYS A 519 10.85 -19.97 34.42
C LYS A 519 10.06 -18.84 35.07
N ASP A 520 9.47 -17.96 34.26
CA ASP A 520 8.71 -16.81 34.74
C ASP A 520 7.52 -17.26 35.61
N ILE A 521 6.79 -18.30 35.19
CA ILE A 521 5.69 -18.86 35.99
C ILE A 521 6.20 -19.44 37.32
N TYR A 522 7.31 -20.19 37.32
CA TYR A 522 7.88 -20.70 38.58
C TYR A 522 8.36 -19.59 39.51
N VAL A 523 8.88 -18.49 38.98
CA VAL A 523 9.28 -17.32 39.76
C VAL A 523 8.06 -16.63 40.36
N GLN A 524 6.98 -16.47 39.59
CA GLN A 524 5.71 -15.93 40.09
C GLN A 524 5.09 -16.76 41.22
N LEU A 525 5.29 -18.09 41.20
CA LEU A 525 4.83 -19.01 42.24
C LEU A 525 5.79 -19.10 43.46
N ASP A 526 6.87 -18.31 43.50
CA ASP A 526 7.94 -18.39 44.51
C ASP A 526 8.65 -19.76 44.59
N GLU A 527 8.73 -20.45 43.46
CA GLU A 527 9.27 -21.82 43.36
C GLU A 527 10.57 -21.88 42.55
N LYS A 528 11.45 -20.88 42.73
CA LYS A 528 12.73 -20.80 42.01
C LYS A 528 13.58 -22.07 42.15
N GLN A 529 13.58 -22.70 43.33
CA GLN A 529 14.33 -23.94 43.56
C GLN A 529 13.81 -25.12 42.72
N VAL A 530 12.51 -25.15 42.41
CA VAL A 530 11.89 -26.19 41.56
C VAL A 530 12.31 -25.99 40.11
N TRP A 531 12.33 -24.73 39.64
CA TRP A 531 12.86 -24.36 38.33
C TRP A 531 14.32 -24.79 38.17
N GLU A 532 15.20 -24.41 39.10
CA GLU A 532 16.64 -24.73 39.05
C GLU A 532 16.89 -26.24 38.97
N LYS A 533 16.13 -27.05 39.73
CA LYS A 533 16.19 -28.52 39.64
C LYS A 533 15.73 -29.02 38.27
N TYR A 534 14.67 -28.44 37.72
CA TYR A 534 14.11 -28.83 36.43
C TYR A 534 15.08 -28.54 35.27
N ILE A 535 15.62 -27.32 35.17
CA ILE A 535 16.51 -26.92 34.08
C ILE A 535 17.85 -27.67 34.14
N LYS A 536 18.44 -27.86 35.33
CA LYS A 536 19.66 -28.68 35.51
C LYS A 536 19.44 -30.12 35.05
N ARG A 537 18.29 -30.71 35.36
CA ARG A 537 17.93 -32.06 34.90
C ARG A 537 17.78 -32.10 33.37
N LEU A 538 17.12 -31.10 32.78
CA LEU A 538 16.90 -31.04 31.33
C LEU A 538 18.22 -30.90 30.56
N ILE A 539 19.15 -30.07 31.03
CA ILE A 539 20.51 -29.93 30.50
C ILE A 539 21.26 -31.26 30.59
N LYS A 540 21.24 -31.92 31.76
CA LYS A 540 21.91 -33.22 31.96
C LYS A 540 21.38 -34.31 31.02
N GLN A 541 20.06 -34.37 30.82
CA GLN A 541 19.42 -35.34 29.91
C GLN A 541 19.77 -35.10 28.44
N ASN A 542 20.04 -33.85 28.05
CA ASN A 542 20.34 -33.47 26.67
C ASN A 542 21.82 -33.09 26.45
N ALA A 543 22.74 -33.48 27.34
CA ALA A 543 24.15 -33.08 27.31
C ALA A 543 24.87 -33.38 25.97
N ARG A 544 24.42 -34.38 25.21
CA ARG A 544 24.97 -34.73 23.88
C ARG A 544 24.55 -33.75 22.77
N LYS A 545 23.50 -32.95 22.97
CA LYS A 545 22.98 -31.97 22.01
C LYS A 545 23.59 -30.59 22.28
N LYS A 546 24.86 -30.40 21.89
CA LYS A 546 25.65 -29.17 22.21
C LYS A 546 24.90 -27.86 21.91
N VAL A 547 24.33 -27.74 20.72
CA VAL A 547 23.57 -26.54 20.29
C VAL A 547 22.35 -26.27 21.18
N LEU A 548 21.61 -27.31 21.59
CA LEU A 548 20.49 -27.13 22.53
C LEU A 548 20.98 -26.68 23.90
N VAL A 549 22.09 -27.25 24.38
CA VAL A 549 22.69 -26.88 25.67
C VAL A 549 23.14 -25.42 25.65
N GLU A 550 23.75 -24.95 24.56
CA GLU A 550 24.14 -23.54 24.38
C GLU A 550 22.93 -22.60 24.50
N GLU A 551 21.81 -22.92 23.85
CA GLU A 551 20.60 -22.08 23.87
C GLU A 551 19.89 -22.04 25.24
N ILE A 552 19.90 -23.13 26.02
CA ILE A 552 19.16 -23.22 27.29
C ILE A 552 20.00 -22.97 28.55
N SER A 553 21.33 -23.05 28.47
CA SER A 553 22.24 -22.83 29.61
C SER A 553 22.10 -21.44 30.26
N PRO A 554 21.85 -20.34 29.52
CA PRO A 554 21.60 -19.02 30.12
C PRO A 554 20.36 -18.95 31.01
N LEU A 555 19.46 -19.95 30.92
CA LEU A 555 18.23 -19.98 31.70
C LEU A 555 18.38 -20.68 33.06
N ALA A 556 19.51 -21.38 33.27
CA ALA A 556 19.77 -22.25 34.42
C ALA A 556 19.77 -21.55 35.78
#